data_AF-A0A2A5M9U1-F1
#
_entry.id   AF-A0A2A5M9U1-F1
#
_cell.length_a   1.000
_cell.length_b   1.000
_cell.length_c   1.000
_cell.angle_alpha   90.00
_cell.angle_beta   90.00
_cell.angle_gamma   90.00
#
_symmetry.space_group_name_H-M   'P 1'
#
loop_
_entity.id
_entity.type
_entity.pdbx_description
1 polymer ?
#
loop_
_entity_poly.entity_id
_entity_poly.type
_entity_poly.pdbx_seq_one_letter_code
_entity_poly.pdbx_strand_id
1 'polypeptide(L)'
;VAVEHDRGFTGTITVNTFENIGQVNGQIYMGVWGGQGTLTVDQFDNSGTIASSDKGVFFEGGANNKSTINNFNNTGVISSTNKEAVQFNYTDVKTITNNGNIKSEGHRGISINNSSVQTLNNSGTIQTSNQDVNNWDTQAIYIGYSTIQTFINSGTLKGDGRKDPGGPNGAMFASSGVNLSGSTITNFDNSGILSGRVGINISSTTIDNFKNTGTIEGTSGAKQLSGAVFIQSWGTSSSTIKNFENTGLIKNQNGNAIFIGDGNKIETLTNKGTIEAGNNGITFYAFDTNKKPVNIGKITIEEGGVIKAGNDAIHIDGSKNGIEGEGIEVKEGGRLEGGNAGIYIGGGKQVNTSINVSGTIQGGNGGIINTGTIGQKDTEVQTHGITIENEGLIASAKGSGILNTDNGIIYGNIFNKSNNNLSLKNDSDATITSGIKNEGGGTIFVNNQGTIDKDNSGNHLTNSGSGSIVIEDWLVTTDKDT
;
A
#
# COMPACT_ATOMS: atom_id res chain seq x y z
N VAL A 1 5.50 33.33 -22.08
CA VAL A 1 4.22 33.60 -22.78
C VAL A 1 3.13 33.69 -21.74
N ALA A 2 2.26 34.69 -21.79
CA ALA A 2 1.12 34.80 -20.88
C ALA A 2 -0.18 34.98 -21.69
N VAL A 3 -1.19 34.19 -21.37
CA VAL A 3 -2.57 34.36 -21.82
C VAL A 3 -3.40 34.60 -20.57
N GLU A 4 -3.67 35.87 -20.27
CA GLU A 4 -4.27 36.31 -19.01
C GLU A 4 -5.19 37.53 -19.20
N HIS A 5 -5.90 37.91 -18.15
CA HIS A 5 -6.75 39.11 -18.12
C HIS A 5 -6.71 39.82 -16.77
N ASP A 6 -7.23 41.05 -16.73
CA ASP A 6 -7.32 41.88 -15.52
C ASP A 6 -8.43 41.43 -14.56
N ARG A 7 -8.38 41.93 -13.31
CA ARG A 7 -9.30 41.61 -12.19
C ARG A 7 -10.79 41.89 -12.43
N GLY A 8 -11.17 42.49 -13.55
CA GLY A 8 -12.56 42.79 -13.92
C GLY A 8 -13.14 41.95 -15.04
N PHE A 9 -12.36 41.06 -15.66
CA PHE A 9 -12.85 40.27 -16.80
C PHE A 9 -13.83 39.18 -16.35
N THR A 10 -14.95 39.09 -17.08
CA THR A 10 -16.05 38.13 -16.87
C THR A 10 -16.36 37.31 -18.12
N GLY A 11 -15.60 37.50 -19.21
CA GLY A 11 -15.80 36.80 -20.48
C GLY A 11 -15.14 35.42 -20.52
N THR A 12 -15.01 34.88 -21.73
CA THR A 12 -14.28 33.63 -22.00
C THR A 12 -13.09 33.91 -22.91
N ILE A 13 -11.92 33.40 -22.54
CA ILE A 13 -10.76 33.30 -23.41
C ILE A 13 -10.72 31.89 -23.97
N THR A 14 -10.72 31.75 -25.30
CA THR A 14 -10.56 30.46 -25.96
C THR A 14 -9.24 30.43 -26.71
N VAL A 15 -8.42 29.42 -26.40
CA VAL A 15 -7.20 29.10 -27.13
C VAL A 15 -7.45 27.81 -27.90
N ASN A 16 -7.66 27.92 -29.21
CA ASN A 16 -7.88 26.73 -30.05
C ASN A 16 -6.63 25.84 -30.04
N THR A 17 -5.45 26.42 -30.25
CA THR A 17 -4.20 25.67 -30.24
C THR A 17 -3.06 26.55 -29.78
N PHE A 18 -2.31 26.07 -28.81
CA PHE A 18 -0.96 26.53 -28.53
C PHE A 18 0.01 25.44 -28.96
N GLU A 19 0.95 25.76 -29.85
CA GLU A 19 1.95 24.83 -30.34
C GLU A 19 3.36 25.39 -30.10
N ASN A 20 4.21 24.60 -29.44
CA ASN A 20 5.64 24.86 -29.35
C ASN A 20 6.44 23.74 -30.04
N ILE A 21 7.11 24.09 -31.13
CA ILE A 21 8.07 23.23 -31.86
C ILE A 21 9.53 23.65 -31.66
N GLY A 22 9.78 24.75 -30.94
CA GLY A 22 11.09 25.40 -30.81
C GLY A 22 11.53 25.53 -29.36
N GLN A 23 12.21 26.63 -29.03
CA GLN A 23 12.67 26.93 -27.67
C GLN A 23 11.84 28.05 -27.06
N VAL A 24 11.33 27.84 -25.86
CA VAL A 24 10.75 28.88 -24.99
C VAL A 24 11.61 29.02 -23.75
N ASN A 25 12.21 30.20 -23.56
CA ASN A 25 12.99 30.54 -22.37
C ASN A 25 12.15 31.43 -21.45
N GLY A 26 11.35 30.80 -20.59
CA GLY A 26 10.45 31.46 -19.66
C GLY A 26 9.17 30.67 -19.43
N GLN A 27 8.40 31.11 -18.43
CA GLN A 27 7.11 30.50 -18.10
C GLN A 27 6.11 30.66 -19.24
N ILE A 28 5.31 29.61 -19.47
CA ILE A 28 4.04 29.70 -20.17
C ILE A 28 2.92 29.72 -19.12
N TYR A 29 2.22 30.84 -19.03
CA TYR A 29 1.09 31.02 -18.14
C TYR A 29 -0.18 31.17 -18.97
N MET A 30 -1.23 30.43 -18.60
CA MET A 30 -2.56 30.60 -19.16
C MET A 30 -3.59 30.52 -18.02
N GLY A 31 -4.22 31.63 -17.69
CA GLY A 31 -5.16 31.63 -16.57
C GLY A 31 -5.95 32.90 -16.34
N VAL A 32 -6.84 32.82 -15.36
CA VAL A 32 -7.80 33.84 -14.95
C VAL A 32 -7.37 34.39 -13.59
N TRP A 33 -6.51 35.42 -13.56
CA TRP A 33 -6.00 35.96 -12.30
C TRP A 33 -6.95 37.01 -11.71
N GLY A 34 -7.62 36.66 -10.61
CA GLY A 34 -8.40 37.61 -9.80
C GLY A 34 -9.68 38.19 -10.46
N GLY A 35 -10.11 37.68 -11.61
CA GLY A 35 -11.40 37.99 -12.24
C GLY A 35 -12.43 36.87 -12.09
N GLN A 36 -13.53 36.93 -12.86
CA GLN A 36 -14.59 35.90 -12.87
C GLN A 36 -14.76 35.24 -14.25
N GLY A 37 -13.89 35.54 -15.21
CA GLY A 37 -13.92 34.93 -16.54
C GLY A 37 -13.52 33.46 -16.53
N THR A 38 -13.55 32.87 -17.72
CA THR A 38 -13.18 31.47 -17.96
C THR A 38 -12.10 31.39 -19.03
N LEU A 39 -11.25 30.36 -18.93
CA LEU A 39 -10.27 30.01 -19.96
C LEU A 39 -10.60 28.62 -20.48
N THR A 40 -10.66 28.46 -21.79
CA THR A 40 -10.73 27.17 -22.47
C THR A 40 -9.54 27.02 -23.41
N VAL A 41 -8.76 25.94 -23.26
CA VAL A 41 -7.69 25.57 -24.18
C VAL A 41 -8.06 24.24 -24.82
N ASP A 42 -8.23 24.23 -26.14
CA ASP A 42 -8.59 23.01 -26.87
C ASP A 42 -7.38 22.09 -27.05
N GLN A 43 -6.23 22.64 -27.43
CA GLN A 43 -4.98 21.92 -27.61
C GLN A 43 -3.79 22.73 -27.08
N PHE A 44 -2.97 22.08 -26.25
CA PHE A 44 -1.64 22.53 -25.89
C PHE A 44 -0.64 21.46 -26.31
N ASP A 45 0.18 21.75 -27.32
CA ASP A 45 1.15 20.83 -27.88
C ASP A 45 2.57 21.35 -27.67
N ASN A 46 3.41 20.57 -26.99
CA ASN A 46 4.84 20.84 -26.85
C ASN A 46 5.66 19.68 -27.43
N SER A 47 6.31 19.93 -28.56
CA SER A 47 7.35 19.05 -29.14
C SER A 47 8.76 19.66 -29.04
N GLY A 48 8.84 20.97 -28.78
CA GLY A 48 10.07 21.69 -28.51
C GLY A 48 10.52 21.63 -27.04
N THR A 49 11.27 22.64 -26.62
CA THR A 49 11.76 22.79 -25.25
C THR A 49 11.16 24.03 -24.60
N ILE A 50 10.65 23.86 -23.38
CA ILE A 50 10.25 24.93 -22.47
C ILE A 50 11.19 24.87 -21.27
N ALA A 51 11.96 25.92 -21.05
CA ALA A 51 12.87 26.05 -19.92
C ALA A 51 12.58 27.34 -19.16
N SER A 52 12.23 27.24 -17.88
CA SER A 52 11.86 28.37 -17.05
C SER A 52 12.61 28.36 -15.73
N SER A 53 12.97 29.54 -15.21
CA SER A 53 13.50 29.63 -13.86
C SER A 53 12.39 29.52 -12.79
N ASP A 54 11.14 29.85 -13.11
CA ASP A 54 10.00 29.73 -12.19
C ASP A 54 9.21 28.44 -12.45
N LYS A 55 7.97 28.51 -12.96
CA LYS A 55 7.23 27.35 -13.48
C LYS A 55 7.44 27.20 -14.98
N GLY A 56 7.41 25.96 -15.49
CA GLY A 56 7.47 25.70 -16.93
C GLY A 56 6.16 26.10 -17.60
N VAL A 57 5.10 25.36 -17.31
CA VAL A 57 3.72 25.63 -17.78
C VAL A 57 2.78 25.75 -16.58
N PHE A 58 1.93 26.77 -16.56
CA PHE A 58 0.98 27.00 -15.48
C PHE A 58 -0.41 27.35 -16.02
N PHE A 59 -1.37 26.47 -15.73
CA PHE A 59 -2.80 26.70 -15.94
C PHE A 59 -3.47 27.07 -14.63
N GLU A 60 -4.21 28.18 -14.64
CA GLU A 60 -4.93 28.68 -13.46
C GLU A 60 -6.40 29.00 -13.80
N GLY A 61 -7.31 28.56 -12.94
CA GLY A 61 -8.71 28.98 -12.92
C GLY A 61 -9.16 29.46 -11.55
N GLY A 62 -10.44 29.82 -11.42
CA GLY A 62 -11.05 30.18 -10.14
C GLY A 62 -11.78 28.99 -9.51
N ALA A 63 -11.91 28.99 -8.17
CA ALA A 63 -12.60 27.92 -7.45
C ALA A 63 -14.03 27.66 -7.91
N ASN A 64 -14.74 28.71 -8.34
CA ASN A 64 -16.11 28.62 -8.86
C ASN A 64 -16.17 28.60 -10.40
N ASN A 65 -15.09 28.99 -11.08
CA ASN A 65 -15.00 29.15 -12.53
C ASN A 65 -13.68 28.54 -13.00
N LYS A 66 -13.63 27.22 -13.03
CA LYS A 66 -12.41 26.50 -13.41
C LYS A 66 -12.06 26.75 -14.86
N SER A 67 -10.76 26.73 -15.15
CA SER A 67 -10.28 26.69 -16.53
C SER A 67 -10.49 25.30 -17.12
N THR A 68 -10.76 25.21 -18.42
CA THR A 68 -10.95 23.94 -19.14
C THR A 68 -9.78 23.70 -20.08
N ILE A 69 -9.13 22.54 -19.97
CA ILE A 69 -8.07 22.12 -20.90
C ILE A 69 -8.50 20.80 -21.53
N ASN A 70 -8.82 20.80 -22.81
CA ASN A 70 -9.21 19.57 -23.48
C ASN A 70 -8.00 18.64 -23.64
N ASN A 71 -6.87 19.14 -24.13
CA ASN A 71 -5.70 18.30 -24.34
C ASN A 71 -4.41 19.04 -24.00
N PHE A 72 -3.61 18.44 -23.14
CA PHE A 72 -2.23 18.81 -22.89
C PHE A 72 -1.33 17.67 -23.38
N ASN A 73 -0.52 17.92 -24.40
CA ASN A 73 0.37 16.94 -25.00
C ASN A 73 1.82 17.43 -24.90
N ASN A 74 2.68 16.63 -24.27
CA ASN A 74 4.12 16.86 -24.24
C ASN A 74 4.86 15.68 -24.88
N THR A 75 5.52 15.93 -26.01
CA THR A 75 6.49 15.01 -26.64
C THR A 75 7.92 15.56 -26.53
N GLY A 76 8.06 16.85 -26.24
CA GLY A 76 9.34 17.53 -26.05
C GLY A 76 9.80 17.58 -24.60
N VAL A 77 10.44 18.69 -24.23
CA VAL A 77 11.01 18.92 -22.89
C VAL A 77 10.28 20.07 -22.21
N ILE A 78 9.88 19.89 -20.95
CA ILE A 78 9.42 20.96 -20.06
C ILE A 78 10.28 20.91 -18.81
N SER A 79 10.90 22.03 -18.47
CA SER A 79 11.80 22.12 -17.34
C SER A 79 11.62 23.39 -16.52
N SER A 80 11.80 23.25 -15.21
CA SER A 80 11.81 24.36 -14.26
C SER A 80 12.94 24.21 -13.23
N THR A 81 13.53 25.33 -12.82
CA THR A 81 14.57 25.30 -11.77
C THR A 81 14.01 25.54 -10.38
N ASN A 82 13.12 26.53 -10.20
CA ASN A 82 12.66 26.91 -8.87
C ASN A 82 11.33 26.26 -8.52
N LYS A 83 10.34 26.21 -9.43
CA LYS A 83 8.96 25.76 -9.17
C LYS A 83 8.54 24.56 -9.99
N GLU A 84 7.23 24.26 -10.05
CA GLU A 84 6.70 23.12 -10.77
C GLU A 84 7.00 23.21 -12.26
N ALA A 85 7.32 22.08 -12.89
CA ALA A 85 7.54 22.08 -14.33
C ALA A 85 6.20 22.25 -15.07
N VAL A 86 5.14 21.60 -14.59
CA VAL A 86 3.76 21.80 -15.04
C VAL A 86 2.83 21.93 -13.83
N GLN A 87 1.94 22.93 -13.83
CA GLN A 87 0.95 23.10 -12.78
C GLN A 87 -0.45 23.32 -13.35
N PHE A 88 -1.42 22.59 -12.79
CA PHE A 88 -2.85 22.79 -12.99
C PHE A 88 -3.47 23.19 -11.64
N ASN A 89 -4.12 24.33 -11.59
CA ASN A 89 -4.83 24.80 -10.41
C ASN A 89 -6.25 25.22 -10.78
N TYR A 90 -7.24 24.65 -10.09
CA TYR A 90 -8.66 24.87 -10.40
C TYR A 90 -8.96 24.69 -11.89
N THR A 91 -8.58 23.53 -12.43
CA THR A 91 -8.69 23.21 -13.85
C THR A 91 -9.49 21.92 -14.05
N ASP A 92 -10.37 21.89 -15.05
CA ASP A 92 -10.97 20.66 -15.55
C ASP A 92 -10.23 20.26 -16.83
N VAL A 93 -9.55 19.12 -16.77
CA VAL A 93 -8.67 18.63 -17.84
C VAL A 93 -9.23 17.34 -18.41
N LYS A 94 -9.46 17.29 -19.72
CA LYS A 94 -9.90 16.04 -20.34
C LYS A 94 -8.73 15.07 -20.50
N THR A 95 -7.61 15.50 -21.07
CA THR A 95 -6.44 14.62 -21.23
C THR A 95 -5.11 15.32 -20.97
N ILE A 96 -4.26 14.69 -20.17
CA ILE A 96 -2.84 15.00 -20.00
C ILE A 96 -2.06 13.83 -20.59
N THR A 97 -1.28 14.08 -21.64
CA THR A 97 -0.41 13.08 -22.28
C THR A 97 1.04 13.54 -22.19
N ASN A 98 1.87 12.78 -21.48
CA ASN A 98 3.31 12.97 -21.50
C ASN A 98 4.01 11.78 -22.15
N ASN A 99 4.60 12.01 -23.33
CA ASN A 99 5.49 11.09 -24.03
C ASN A 99 6.94 11.62 -24.07
N GLY A 100 7.16 12.85 -23.59
CA GLY A 100 8.46 13.50 -23.52
C GLY A 100 9.04 13.53 -22.11
N ASN A 101 9.81 14.58 -21.82
CA ASN A 101 10.51 14.76 -20.56
C ASN A 101 9.97 15.98 -19.80
N ILE A 102 9.57 15.77 -18.55
CA ILE A 102 9.17 16.84 -17.62
C ILE A 102 10.10 16.78 -16.41
N LYS A 103 10.81 17.88 -16.12
CA LYS A 103 11.80 17.93 -15.04
C LYS A 103 11.64 19.19 -14.18
N SER A 104 11.59 19.03 -12.86
CA SER A 104 11.78 20.15 -11.93
C SER A 104 13.02 19.94 -11.05
N GLU A 105 13.80 20.98 -10.84
CA GLU A 105 14.96 20.97 -9.94
C GLU A 105 14.64 21.51 -8.54
N GLY A 106 13.52 22.23 -8.39
CA GLY A 106 13.17 22.96 -7.17
C GLY A 106 11.88 22.50 -6.49
N HIS A 107 10.95 21.93 -7.24
CA HIS A 107 9.62 21.53 -6.78
C HIS A 107 9.16 20.29 -7.59
N ARG A 108 7.84 20.16 -7.82
CA ARG A 108 7.21 18.97 -8.43
C ARG A 108 7.39 18.94 -9.94
N GLY A 109 7.39 17.74 -10.53
CA GLY A 109 7.30 17.59 -11.97
C GLY A 109 5.96 18.11 -12.50
N ILE A 110 4.87 17.44 -12.12
CA ILE A 110 3.50 17.90 -12.36
C ILE A 110 2.80 18.10 -11.01
N SER A 111 2.10 19.22 -10.85
CA SER A 111 1.21 19.47 -9.71
C SER A 111 -0.21 19.71 -10.18
N ILE A 112 -1.17 18.96 -9.63
CA ILE A 112 -2.60 19.07 -9.92
C ILE A 112 -3.32 19.41 -8.62
N ASN A 113 -3.94 20.58 -8.54
CA ASN A 113 -4.62 21.05 -7.34
C ASN A 113 -6.05 21.49 -7.62
N ASN A 114 -6.99 21.07 -6.76
CA ASN A 114 -8.41 21.47 -6.84
C ASN A 114 -9.03 21.27 -8.22
N SER A 115 -8.59 20.23 -8.93
CA SER A 115 -8.81 20.04 -10.36
C SER A 115 -9.53 18.73 -10.62
N SER A 116 -10.12 18.57 -11.80
CA SER A 116 -10.60 17.29 -12.29
C SER A 116 -9.81 16.88 -13.53
N VAL A 117 -9.44 15.61 -13.64
CA VAL A 117 -8.77 15.08 -14.82
C VAL A 117 -9.46 13.80 -15.26
N GLN A 118 -9.94 13.75 -16.51
CA GLN A 118 -10.52 12.52 -17.04
C GLN A 118 -9.43 11.46 -17.29
N THR A 119 -8.33 11.82 -17.96
CA THR A 119 -7.23 10.89 -18.22
C THR A 119 -5.87 11.56 -18.08
N LEU A 120 -5.01 10.98 -17.26
CA LEU A 120 -3.58 11.27 -17.20
C LEU A 120 -2.83 10.07 -17.74
N ASN A 121 -2.08 10.23 -18.82
CA ASN A 121 -1.27 9.19 -19.43
C ASN A 121 0.20 9.64 -19.50
N ASN A 122 1.06 8.95 -18.75
CA ASN A 122 2.50 9.11 -18.83
C ASN A 122 3.15 7.89 -19.47
N SER A 123 3.75 8.05 -20.64
CA SER A 123 4.68 7.09 -21.26
C SER A 123 6.13 7.60 -21.28
N GLY A 124 6.33 8.90 -21.08
CA GLY A 124 7.63 9.54 -20.99
C GLY A 124 8.23 9.54 -19.58
N THR A 125 9.11 10.50 -19.32
CA THR A 125 9.77 10.67 -18.02
C THR A 125 9.27 11.92 -17.32
N ILE A 126 8.85 11.78 -16.06
CA ILE A 126 8.60 12.90 -15.16
C ILE A 126 9.49 12.69 -13.94
N GLN A 127 10.36 13.66 -13.68
CA GLN A 127 11.33 13.54 -12.61
C GLN A 127 11.55 14.84 -11.85
N THR A 128 11.86 14.72 -10.56
CA THR A 128 12.41 15.80 -9.75
C THR A 128 13.85 15.46 -9.37
N SER A 129 14.66 16.47 -9.06
CA SER A 129 16.10 16.25 -8.78
C SER A 129 16.65 16.99 -7.56
N ASN A 130 15.82 17.74 -6.83
CA ASN A 130 16.29 18.49 -5.67
C ASN A 130 16.80 17.57 -4.55
N GLN A 131 18.07 17.69 -4.20
CA GLN A 131 18.72 16.85 -3.19
C GLN A 131 18.64 17.41 -1.76
N ASP A 132 18.02 18.58 -1.55
CA ASP A 132 17.83 19.14 -0.22
C ASP A 132 16.86 18.27 0.60
N VAL A 133 17.36 17.79 1.74
CA VAL A 133 16.59 16.97 2.70
C VAL A 133 15.43 17.73 3.34
N ASN A 134 15.44 19.06 3.27
CA ASN A 134 14.37 19.92 3.77
C ASN A 134 13.34 20.28 2.70
N ASN A 135 13.57 19.93 1.43
CA ASN A 135 12.62 20.22 0.36
C ASN A 135 11.46 19.22 0.37
N TRP A 136 10.26 19.75 0.58
CA TRP A 136 9.01 19.01 0.74
C TRP A 136 8.30 18.70 -0.57
N ASP A 137 8.77 19.25 -1.68
CA ASP A 137 8.04 19.25 -2.95
C ASP A 137 8.80 18.46 -4.02
N THR A 138 9.43 17.36 -3.62
CA THR A 138 10.27 16.54 -4.50
C THR A 138 9.51 15.37 -5.11
N GLN A 139 8.26 15.59 -5.51
CA GLN A 139 7.41 14.57 -6.12
C GLN A 139 7.36 14.69 -7.65
N ALA A 140 7.50 13.58 -8.38
CA ALA A 140 7.34 13.61 -9.83
C ALA A 140 5.91 14.04 -10.20
N ILE A 141 4.89 13.46 -9.57
CA ILE A 141 3.51 13.95 -9.64
C ILE A 141 2.94 14.15 -8.24
N TYR A 142 2.33 15.32 -8.01
CA TYR A 142 1.52 15.62 -6.83
C TYR A 142 0.06 15.91 -7.25
N ILE A 143 -0.88 15.26 -6.58
CA ILE A 143 -2.32 15.42 -6.79
C ILE A 143 -2.96 15.79 -5.44
N GLY A 144 -3.41 17.03 -5.32
CA GLY A 144 -4.02 17.59 -4.12
C GLY A 144 -5.49 17.96 -4.34
N TYR A 145 -6.38 17.48 -3.48
CA TYR A 145 -7.81 17.83 -3.48
C TYR A 145 -8.47 17.73 -4.87
N SER A 146 -8.13 16.69 -5.62
CA SER A 146 -8.50 16.56 -7.04
C SER A 146 -9.14 15.21 -7.33
N THR A 147 -9.86 15.13 -8.44
CA THR A 147 -10.44 13.87 -8.94
C THR A 147 -9.75 13.47 -10.23
N ILE A 148 -9.24 12.24 -10.30
CA ILE A 148 -8.69 11.64 -11.52
C ILE A 148 -9.54 10.42 -11.89
N GLN A 149 -10.17 10.39 -13.06
CA GLN A 149 -10.91 9.20 -13.46
C GLN A 149 -9.93 8.07 -13.81
N THR A 150 -8.96 8.31 -14.68
CA THR A 150 -7.97 7.29 -15.08
C THR A 150 -6.56 7.85 -15.04
N PHE A 151 -5.69 7.23 -14.24
CA PHE A 151 -4.27 7.51 -14.16
C PHE A 151 -3.51 6.33 -14.75
N ILE A 152 -2.71 6.57 -15.79
CA ILE A 152 -1.92 5.55 -16.48
C ILE A 152 -0.46 5.98 -16.45
N ASN A 153 0.39 5.12 -15.91
CA ASN A 153 1.83 5.25 -16.03
C ASN A 153 2.43 4.01 -16.71
N SER A 154 2.97 4.20 -17.90
CA SER A 154 3.83 3.23 -18.61
C SER A 154 5.29 3.68 -18.70
N GLY A 155 5.55 4.96 -18.40
CA GLY A 155 6.89 5.55 -18.37
C GLY A 155 7.52 5.56 -16.97
N THR A 156 8.31 6.59 -16.70
CA THR A 156 9.03 6.75 -15.42
C THR A 156 8.52 7.96 -14.65
N LEU A 157 8.11 7.74 -13.39
CA LEU A 157 7.81 8.79 -12.41
C LEU A 157 8.81 8.66 -11.26
N LYS A 158 9.75 9.60 -11.18
CA LYS A 158 10.86 9.55 -10.21
C LYS A 158 10.94 10.81 -9.36
N GLY A 159 10.61 10.67 -8.07
CA GLY A 159 10.90 11.69 -7.06
C GLY A 159 12.31 11.50 -6.51
N ASP A 160 13.34 11.97 -7.21
CA ASP A 160 14.76 11.71 -6.89
C ASP A 160 15.29 12.55 -5.71
N GLY A 161 14.41 13.11 -4.88
CA GLY A 161 14.81 13.88 -3.72
C GLY A 161 15.25 13.01 -2.53
N ARG A 162 15.72 13.67 -1.47
CA ARG A 162 16.20 13.01 -0.25
C ARG A 162 15.26 13.11 0.93
N LYS A 163 14.06 13.70 0.75
CA LYS A 163 13.11 13.91 1.84
C LYS A 163 12.47 12.59 2.22
N ASP A 164 12.86 12.11 3.39
CA ASP A 164 12.36 10.88 3.95
C ASP A 164 10.92 11.01 4.46
N PRO A 165 10.13 9.92 4.42
CA PRO A 165 8.86 9.83 5.14
C PRO A 165 9.09 9.90 6.65
N GLY A 166 8.44 10.84 7.33
CA GLY A 166 8.50 11.01 8.79
C GLY A 166 9.27 12.26 9.25
N GLY A 167 8.75 12.94 10.28
CA GLY A 167 9.23 14.21 10.85
C GLY A 167 8.08 15.00 11.49
N PRO A 168 8.36 16.08 12.25
CA PRO A 168 7.31 16.85 12.95
C PRO A 168 6.24 17.46 12.03
N ASN A 169 6.54 17.58 10.73
CA ASN A 169 5.64 18.15 9.71
C ASN A 169 4.94 17.07 8.86
N GLY A 170 4.96 15.80 9.31
CA GLY A 170 4.19 14.71 8.72
C GLY A 170 4.81 14.11 7.46
N ALA A 171 4.37 12.90 7.14
CA ALA A 171 4.86 12.12 6.02
C ALA A 171 4.26 12.54 4.66
N MET A 172 3.52 13.67 4.60
CA MET A 172 2.87 14.17 3.38
C MET A 172 3.85 14.57 2.28
N PHE A 173 5.12 14.77 2.60
CA PHE A 173 6.07 15.44 1.72
C PHE A 173 7.30 14.60 1.36
N ALA A 174 7.22 13.29 1.56
CA ALA A 174 8.29 12.40 1.12
C ALA A 174 8.59 12.60 -0.37
N SER A 175 9.86 12.48 -0.74
CA SER A 175 10.25 12.41 -2.15
C SER A 175 9.64 11.16 -2.76
N SER A 176 8.80 11.32 -3.78
CA SER A 176 8.06 10.20 -4.34
C SER A 176 7.79 10.29 -5.84
N GLY A 177 7.57 9.13 -6.46
CA GLY A 177 7.09 9.07 -7.85
C GLY A 177 5.71 9.71 -7.94
N VAL A 178 4.80 9.31 -7.06
CA VAL A 178 3.44 9.87 -6.97
C VAL A 178 3.10 10.21 -5.52
N ASN A 179 2.39 11.32 -5.32
CA ASN A 179 1.85 11.71 -4.03
C ASN A 179 0.42 12.20 -4.17
N LEU A 180 -0.48 11.58 -3.42
CA LEU A 180 -1.92 11.80 -3.45
C LEU A 180 -2.37 12.33 -2.08
N SER A 181 -3.01 13.49 -2.07
CA SER A 181 -3.52 14.13 -0.85
C SER A 181 -4.95 14.57 -1.04
N GLY A 182 -5.87 14.11 -0.20
CA GLY A 182 -7.26 14.57 -0.20
C GLY A 182 -8.01 14.30 -1.52
N SER A 183 -7.62 13.28 -2.28
CA SER A 183 -8.02 13.10 -3.68
C SER A 183 -8.87 11.85 -3.91
N THR A 184 -9.49 11.76 -5.08
CA THR A 184 -10.23 10.56 -5.53
C THR A 184 -9.70 10.08 -6.86
N ILE A 185 -9.39 8.80 -6.97
CA ILE A 185 -8.96 8.16 -8.21
C ILE A 185 -9.85 6.94 -8.49
N THR A 186 -10.42 6.84 -9.68
CA THR A 186 -11.19 5.63 -10.04
C THR A 186 -10.24 4.50 -10.46
N ASN A 187 -9.40 4.72 -11.46
CA ASN A 187 -8.45 3.72 -11.93
C ASN A 187 -7.02 4.26 -11.87
N PHE A 188 -6.14 3.55 -11.15
CA PHE A 188 -4.71 3.81 -11.08
C PHE A 188 -3.95 2.61 -11.66
N ASP A 189 -3.44 2.76 -12.88
CA ASP A 189 -2.76 1.71 -13.62
C ASP A 189 -1.26 2.04 -13.78
N ASN A 190 -0.41 1.32 -13.07
CA ASN A 190 1.04 1.41 -13.23
C ASN A 190 1.58 0.17 -13.97
N SER A 191 2.11 0.37 -15.17
CA SER A 191 2.94 -0.59 -15.92
C SER A 191 4.39 -0.15 -16.06
N GLY A 192 4.70 1.11 -15.75
CA GLY A 192 6.05 1.68 -15.75
C GLY A 192 6.72 1.63 -14.39
N ILE A 193 7.53 2.65 -14.10
CA ILE A 193 8.30 2.79 -12.86
C ILE A 193 7.75 3.94 -12.01
N LEU A 194 7.43 3.66 -10.76
CA LEU A 194 7.25 4.65 -9.70
C LEU A 194 8.42 4.53 -8.72
N SER A 195 9.16 5.60 -8.48
CA SER A 195 10.33 5.54 -7.59
C SER A 195 10.58 6.83 -6.81
N GLY A 196 11.17 6.68 -5.63
CA GLY A 196 11.61 7.76 -4.75
C GLY A 196 12.07 7.24 -3.39
N ARG A 197 12.06 8.10 -2.36
CA ARG A 197 12.09 7.62 -0.97
C ARG A 197 10.90 6.73 -0.70
N VAL A 198 9.75 7.14 -1.22
CA VAL A 198 8.51 6.36 -1.33
C VAL A 198 8.15 6.26 -2.82
N GLY A 199 7.74 5.10 -3.32
CA GLY A 199 7.29 4.98 -4.71
C GLY A 199 5.97 5.73 -4.93
N ILE A 200 4.98 5.45 -4.09
CA ILE A 200 3.69 6.16 -4.02
C ILE A 200 3.27 6.46 -2.58
N ASN A 201 2.91 7.71 -2.33
CA ASN A 201 2.40 8.20 -1.05
C ASN A 201 0.90 8.53 -1.16
N ILE A 202 0.10 8.06 -0.21
CA ILE A 202 -1.36 8.17 -0.23
C ILE A 202 -1.84 8.69 1.14
N SER A 203 -2.45 9.87 1.14
CA SER A 203 -3.05 10.47 2.32
C SER A 203 -4.46 11.00 2.03
N SER A 204 -5.40 10.71 2.93
CA SER A 204 -6.80 11.15 2.84
C SER A 204 -7.44 10.91 1.46
N THR A 205 -7.09 9.81 0.80
CA THR A 205 -7.38 9.59 -0.62
C THR A 205 -8.17 8.30 -0.82
N THR A 206 -9.15 8.32 -1.73
CA THR A 206 -9.88 7.12 -2.17
C THR A 206 -9.37 6.67 -3.53
N ILE A 207 -9.04 5.39 -3.66
CA ILE A 207 -8.73 4.74 -4.95
C ILE A 207 -9.68 3.55 -5.12
N ASP A 208 -10.46 3.51 -6.20
CA ASP A 208 -11.32 2.35 -6.45
C ASP A 208 -10.48 1.14 -6.91
N ASN A 209 -9.72 1.29 -8.00
CA ASN A 209 -8.89 0.24 -8.54
C ASN A 209 -7.43 0.69 -8.63
N PHE A 210 -6.57 0.06 -7.83
CA PHE A 210 -5.12 0.21 -7.90
C PHE A 210 -4.55 -1.05 -8.55
N LYS A 211 -3.98 -0.91 -9.75
CA LYS A 211 -3.29 -1.99 -10.45
C LYS A 211 -1.81 -1.68 -10.64
N ASN A 212 -0.96 -2.57 -10.16
CA ASN A 212 0.47 -2.56 -10.45
C ASN A 212 0.86 -3.77 -11.31
N THR A 213 1.32 -3.52 -12.51
CA THR A 213 1.97 -4.47 -13.43
C THR A 213 3.44 -4.13 -13.66
N GLY A 214 3.84 -2.90 -13.34
CA GLY A 214 5.21 -2.40 -13.44
C GLY A 214 5.98 -2.52 -12.13
N THR A 215 6.85 -1.54 -11.87
CA THR A 215 7.68 -1.47 -10.65
C THR A 215 7.27 -0.30 -9.78
N ILE A 216 7.10 -0.55 -8.49
CA ILE A 216 7.03 0.47 -7.44
C ILE A 216 8.23 0.26 -6.51
N GLU A 217 9.12 1.24 -6.45
CA GLU A 217 10.37 1.17 -5.70
C GLU A 217 10.46 2.27 -4.64
N GLY A 218 10.66 1.85 -3.39
CA GLY A 218 10.98 2.73 -2.26
C GLY A 218 12.44 2.55 -1.84
N THR A 219 13.00 3.61 -1.25
CA THR A 219 14.38 3.62 -0.73
C THR A 219 14.47 4.10 0.72
N SER A 220 13.32 4.38 1.36
CA SER A 220 13.25 4.72 2.78
C SER A 220 13.74 3.57 3.65
N GLY A 221 14.44 3.89 4.74
CA GLY A 221 14.97 2.90 5.67
C GLY A 221 13.92 2.35 6.64
N ALA A 222 14.16 1.18 7.23
CA ALA A 222 13.22 0.47 8.11
C ALA A 222 12.77 1.27 9.34
N LYS A 223 13.61 2.19 9.83
CA LYS A 223 13.27 3.10 10.95
C LYS A 223 12.23 4.16 10.57
N GLN A 224 12.04 4.38 9.28
CA GLN A 224 11.03 5.29 8.77
C GLN A 224 9.77 4.46 8.59
N LEU A 225 8.80 4.67 9.49
CA LEU A 225 7.49 4.02 9.53
C LEU A 225 6.71 4.26 8.21
N SER A 226 7.14 3.58 7.15
CA SER A 226 6.83 3.84 5.74
C SER A 226 7.18 2.62 4.88
N GLY A 227 6.84 2.67 3.59
CA GLY A 227 7.27 1.68 2.59
C GLY A 227 7.31 2.24 1.16
N ALA A 228 7.56 1.38 0.18
CA ALA A 228 7.49 1.74 -1.24
C ALA A 228 6.07 2.20 -1.63
N VAL A 229 5.06 1.51 -1.11
CA VAL A 229 3.68 1.99 -1.06
C VAL A 229 3.40 2.43 0.36
N PHE A 230 3.10 3.71 0.55
CA PHE A 230 2.82 4.27 1.86
C PHE A 230 1.43 4.86 1.93
N ILE A 231 0.59 4.26 2.78
CA ILE A 231 -0.78 4.69 3.04
C ILE A 231 -0.85 5.21 4.47
N GLN A 232 -1.11 6.51 4.60
CA GLN A 232 -1.11 7.20 5.88
C GLN A 232 -2.40 7.99 6.09
N SER A 233 -2.71 8.20 7.36
CA SER A 233 -3.79 9.10 7.76
C SER A 233 -3.24 10.50 8.00
N TRP A 234 -4.06 11.51 7.76
CA TRP A 234 -3.72 12.90 8.08
C TRP A 234 -4.80 13.54 8.94
N GLY A 235 -4.44 13.89 10.18
CA GLY A 235 -5.45 14.16 11.20
C GLY A 235 -6.43 12.99 11.24
N THR A 236 -7.72 13.27 11.38
CA THR A 236 -8.76 12.23 11.47
C THR A 236 -9.15 11.59 10.12
N SER A 237 -8.59 12.05 9.01
CA SER A 237 -8.92 11.59 7.66
C SER A 237 -8.16 10.33 7.29
N SER A 238 -8.88 9.39 6.68
CA SER A 238 -8.40 8.07 6.26
C SER A 238 -8.32 7.97 4.74
N SER A 239 -7.43 7.10 4.27
CA SER A 239 -7.37 6.65 2.88
C SER A 239 -8.04 5.28 2.72
N THR A 240 -8.64 5.05 1.56
CA THR A 240 -9.26 3.77 1.19
C THR A 240 -8.79 3.34 -0.19
N ILE A 241 -8.31 2.11 -0.32
CA ILE A 241 -8.15 1.43 -1.62
C ILE A 241 -9.16 0.29 -1.67
N LYS A 242 -10.07 0.26 -2.64
CA LYS A 242 -11.04 -0.84 -2.72
C LYS A 242 -10.41 -2.12 -3.24
N ASN A 243 -9.80 -2.04 -4.42
CA ASN A 243 -9.17 -3.18 -5.06
C ASN A 243 -7.70 -2.86 -5.34
N PHE A 244 -6.77 -3.52 -4.64
CA PHE A 244 -5.35 -3.44 -4.91
C PHE A 244 -4.86 -4.75 -5.54
N GLU A 245 -4.60 -4.73 -6.84
CA GLU A 245 -4.00 -5.85 -7.58
C GLU A 245 -2.51 -5.58 -7.88
N ASN A 246 -1.63 -6.44 -7.38
CA ASN A 246 -0.22 -6.46 -7.76
C ASN A 246 0.09 -7.69 -8.61
N THR A 247 0.54 -7.47 -9.83
CA THR A 247 1.09 -8.48 -10.77
C THR A 247 2.55 -8.17 -11.14
N GLY A 248 3.02 -6.96 -10.85
CA GLY A 248 4.39 -6.52 -11.06
C GLY A 248 5.28 -6.67 -9.83
N LEU A 249 6.20 -5.74 -9.66
CA LEU A 249 7.17 -5.69 -8.57
C LEU A 249 6.89 -4.51 -7.64
N ILE A 250 6.83 -4.77 -6.33
CA ILE A 250 6.88 -3.74 -5.30
C ILE A 250 8.09 -4.05 -4.43
N LYS A 251 9.04 -3.11 -4.32
CA LYS A 251 10.28 -3.36 -3.57
C LYS A 251 10.75 -2.20 -2.72
N ASN A 252 11.30 -2.52 -1.55
CA ASN A 252 12.11 -1.62 -0.73
C ASN A 252 13.18 -2.42 0.03
N GLN A 253 14.42 -2.38 -0.47
CA GLN A 253 15.52 -3.17 0.09
C GLN A 253 15.96 -2.74 1.49
N ASN A 254 15.63 -1.52 1.91
CA ASN A 254 16.10 -0.96 3.19
C ASN A 254 14.99 -0.84 4.24
N GLY A 255 13.74 -1.18 3.89
CA GLY A 255 12.58 -0.93 4.74
C GLY A 255 11.40 -1.84 4.39
N ASN A 256 10.19 -1.36 4.65
CA ASN A 256 8.98 -2.10 4.34
C ASN A 256 8.57 -1.91 2.87
N ALA A 257 7.92 -2.90 2.26
CA ALA A 257 7.44 -2.74 0.89
C ALA A 257 6.07 -2.01 0.87
N ILE A 258 5.09 -2.49 1.61
CA ILE A 258 3.78 -1.84 1.78
C ILE A 258 3.59 -1.49 3.24
N PHE A 259 3.26 -0.22 3.52
CA PHE A 259 3.00 0.26 4.87
C PHE A 259 1.62 0.92 4.96
N ILE A 260 0.80 0.47 5.89
CA ILE A 260 -0.56 0.95 6.13
C ILE A 260 -0.68 1.44 7.58
N GLY A 261 -0.93 2.74 7.74
CA GLY A 261 -1.16 3.39 9.04
C GLY A 261 -2.60 3.26 9.57
N ASP A 262 -2.81 3.60 10.84
CA ASP A 262 -4.12 3.56 11.52
C ASP A 262 -5.19 4.40 10.84
N GLY A 263 -6.41 3.85 10.80
CA GLY A 263 -7.56 4.46 10.15
C GLY A 263 -7.61 4.26 8.63
N ASN A 264 -6.56 3.78 7.98
CA ASN A 264 -6.59 3.48 6.56
C ASN A 264 -7.13 2.06 6.29
N LYS A 265 -7.68 1.86 5.10
CA LYS A 265 -8.28 0.60 4.67
C LYS A 265 -7.79 0.21 3.28
N ILE A 266 -7.42 -1.05 3.10
CA ILE A 266 -7.46 -1.72 1.81
C ILE A 266 -8.57 -2.75 1.91
N GLU A 267 -9.59 -2.70 1.04
CA GLU A 267 -10.71 -3.65 1.14
C GLU A 267 -10.28 -5.03 0.64
N THR A 268 -9.66 -5.08 -0.55
CA THR A 268 -9.06 -6.30 -1.10
C THR A 268 -7.66 -6.02 -1.61
N LEU A 269 -6.70 -6.85 -1.19
CA LEU A 269 -5.35 -6.90 -1.73
C LEU A 269 -5.14 -8.27 -2.37
N THR A 270 -4.89 -8.30 -3.67
CA THR A 270 -4.57 -9.50 -4.44
C THR A 270 -3.14 -9.40 -4.97
N ASN A 271 -2.26 -10.29 -4.53
CA ASN A 271 -0.90 -10.38 -5.02
C ASN A 271 -0.70 -11.61 -5.91
N LYS A 272 -0.40 -11.37 -7.18
CA LYS A 272 0.06 -12.34 -8.21
C LYS A 272 1.51 -12.07 -8.63
N GLY A 273 2.06 -10.92 -8.23
CA GLY A 273 3.42 -10.49 -8.53
C GLY A 273 4.36 -10.70 -7.35
N THR A 274 5.45 -9.93 -7.33
CA THR A 274 6.47 -10.01 -6.28
C THR A 274 6.44 -8.76 -5.38
N ILE A 275 6.48 -8.99 -4.08
CA ILE A 275 6.70 -7.96 -3.06
C ILE A 275 8.01 -8.30 -2.33
N GLU A 276 9.01 -7.42 -2.38
CA GLU A 276 10.33 -7.63 -1.76
C GLU A 276 10.68 -6.54 -0.75
N ALA A 277 10.98 -6.91 0.49
CA ALA A 277 11.30 -5.98 1.55
C ALA A 277 12.57 -6.39 2.31
N GLY A 278 13.40 -5.40 2.65
CA GLY A 278 14.51 -5.58 3.59
C GLY A 278 14.05 -5.76 5.03
N ASN A 279 12.90 -5.17 5.39
CA ASN A 279 12.23 -5.37 6.67
C ASN A 279 10.96 -6.21 6.47
N ASN A 280 9.77 -5.61 6.57
CA ASN A 280 8.50 -6.33 6.44
C ASN A 280 7.88 -6.17 5.04
N GLY A 281 7.28 -7.22 4.51
CA GLY A 281 6.60 -7.18 3.21
C GLY A 281 5.39 -6.25 3.24
N ILE A 282 4.39 -6.60 4.04
CA ILE A 282 3.22 -5.76 4.33
C ILE A 282 3.22 -5.45 5.82
N THR A 283 3.12 -4.17 6.18
CA THR A 283 3.07 -3.71 7.57
C THR A 283 1.77 -2.98 7.84
N PHE A 284 1.09 -3.41 8.89
CA PHE A 284 -0.04 -2.72 9.48
C PHE A 284 0.39 -2.12 10.81
N TYR A 285 0.43 -0.80 10.88
CA TYR A 285 0.96 -0.06 12.01
C TYR A 285 -0.06 0.98 12.49
N ALA A 286 -0.10 1.27 13.79
CA ALA A 286 -0.89 2.38 14.30
C ALA A 286 0.00 3.42 14.95
N PHE A 287 -0.24 4.68 14.61
CA PHE A 287 0.46 5.81 15.21
C PHE A 287 -0.17 6.27 16.53
N ASP A 288 -1.25 5.62 16.99
CA ASP A 288 -2.08 6.01 18.15
C ASP A 288 -2.64 7.44 18.07
N THR A 289 -2.53 8.11 16.91
CA THR A 289 -2.99 9.50 16.72
C THR A 289 -4.46 9.57 16.38
N ASN A 290 -5.01 8.56 15.68
CA ASN A 290 -6.36 8.64 15.12
C ASN A 290 -7.39 7.77 15.83
N LYS A 291 -6.97 6.96 16.81
CA LYS A 291 -7.82 6.07 17.62
C LYS A 291 -8.76 5.17 16.81
N LYS A 292 -8.50 5.00 15.52
CA LYS A 292 -9.27 4.14 14.61
C LYS A 292 -8.56 2.79 14.50
N PRO A 293 -9.31 1.68 14.32
CA PRO A 293 -8.71 0.40 14.01
C PRO A 293 -7.93 0.47 12.68
N VAL A 294 -6.94 -0.39 12.53
CA VAL A 294 -6.35 -0.68 11.22
C VAL A 294 -7.22 -1.74 10.56
N ASN A 295 -7.58 -1.56 9.28
CA ASN A 295 -8.35 -2.55 8.55
C ASN A 295 -7.49 -3.24 7.48
N ILE A 296 -7.22 -4.54 7.68
CA ILE A 296 -6.39 -5.36 6.78
C ILE A 296 -7.15 -5.83 5.54
N GLY A 297 -8.48 -5.69 5.53
CA GLY A 297 -9.36 -6.18 4.47
C GLY A 297 -9.23 -7.68 4.23
N LYS A 298 -9.40 -8.09 2.97
CA LYS A 298 -9.04 -9.42 2.48
C LYS A 298 -7.68 -9.37 1.81
N ILE A 299 -6.72 -10.15 2.29
CA ILE A 299 -5.42 -10.34 1.64
C ILE A 299 -5.40 -11.70 0.96
N THR A 300 -5.17 -11.74 -0.35
CA THR A 300 -5.05 -12.96 -1.13
C THR A 300 -3.71 -13.01 -1.84
N ILE A 301 -2.94 -14.07 -1.60
CA ILE A 301 -1.74 -14.41 -2.37
C ILE A 301 -2.12 -15.51 -3.34
N GLU A 302 -2.21 -15.15 -4.61
CA GLU A 302 -2.60 -16.05 -5.70
C GLU A 302 -1.39 -16.86 -6.21
N GLU A 303 -1.64 -17.78 -7.14
CA GLU A 303 -0.60 -18.50 -7.86
C GLU A 303 0.42 -17.53 -8.48
N GLY A 304 1.72 -17.82 -8.27
CA GLY A 304 2.83 -16.96 -8.72
C GLY A 304 3.08 -15.73 -7.85
N GLY A 305 2.14 -15.38 -6.97
CA GLY A 305 2.29 -14.32 -5.98
C GLY A 305 3.30 -14.69 -4.90
N VAL A 306 4.29 -13.83 -4.68
CA VAL A 306 5.30 -14.02 -3.62
C VAL A 306 5.51 -12.74 -2.82
N ILE A 307 5.57 -12.88 -1.50
CA ILE A 307 6.07 -11.84 -0.59
C ILE A 307 7.33 -12.35 0.08
N LYS A 308 8.46 -11.65 -0.12
CA LYS A 308 9.76 -11.94 0.49
C LYS A 308 10.18 -10.78 1.37
N ALA A 309 10.47 -11.07 2.63
CA ALA A 309 10.77 -10.06 3.63
C ALA A 309 11.94 -10.48 4.51
N GLY A 310 12.85 -9.55 4.81
CA GLY A 310 13.97 -9.79 5.72
C GLY A 310 13.52 -10.05 7.17
N ASN A 311 12.35 -9.55 7.57
CA ASN A 311 11.72 -9.81 8.86
C ASN A 311 10.40 -10.57 8.68
N ASP A 312 9.23 -9.91 8.62
CA ASP A 312 7.95 -10.61 8.48
C ASP A 312 7.32 -10.38 7.09
N ALA A 313 6.82 -11.42 6.44
CA ALA A 313 6.17 -11.24 5.14
C ALA A 313 4.87 -10.42 5.30
N ILE A 314 4.06 -10.75 6.31
CA ILE A 314 2.94 -9.93 6.78
C ILE A 314 3.15 -9.63 8.27
N HIS A 315 3.26 -8.35 8.61
CA HIS A 315 3.48 -7.85 9.96
C HIS A 315 2.27 -7.08 10.46
N ILE A 316 1.63 -7.61 11.50
CA ILE A 316 0.42 -7.06 12.09
C ILE A 316 0.75 -6.62 13.52
N ASP A 317 1.28 -5.42 13.68
CA ASP A 317 1.61 -4.86 15.00
C ASP A 317 1.54 -3.31 15.00
N GLY A 318 0.68 -2.76 15.86
CA GLY A 318 0.63 -1.31 16.08
C GLY A 318 -0.60 -0.75 16.78
N SER A 319 -1.82 -1.27 16.56
CA SER A 319 -3.06 -0.69 17.11
C SER A 319 -3.43 -1.18 18.53
N LYS A 320 -3.76 -0.27 19.45
CA LYS A 320 -4.51 -0.63 20.69
C LYS A 320 -6.01 -0.85 20.43
N ASN A 321 -6.52 -0.36 19.30
CA ASN A 321 -7.96 -0.33 18.99
C ASN A 321 -8.41 -1.55 18.18
N GLY A 322 -7.68 -2.66 18.25
CA GLY A 322 -7.92 -3.85 17.46
C GLY A 322 -7.55 -3.67 15.97
N ILE A 323 -7.66 -4.77 15.23
CA ILE A 323 -7.45 -4.83 13.79
C ILE A 323 -8.68 -5.53 13.19
N GLU A 324 -9.21 -4.97 12.11
CA GLU A 324 -10.41 -5.48 11.44
C GLU A 324 -10.03 -6.06 10.08
N GLY A 325 -10.72 -7.10 9.62
CA GLY A 325 -10.42 -7.68 8.31
C GLY A 325 -11.30 -8.87 7.97
N GLU A 326 -11.20 -9.30 6.72
CA GLU A 326 -11.98 -10.41 6.16
C GLU A 326 -11.17 -11.70 6.06
N GLY A 327 -9.83 -11.66 6.06
CA GLY A 327 -9.00 -12.87 6.12
C GLY A 327 -7.66 -12.73 5.42
N ILE A 328 -6.79 -13.70 5.66
CA ILE A 328 -5.59 -13.93 4.86
C ILE A 328 -5.75 -15.27 4.16
N GLU A 329 -5.66 -15.27 2.84
CA GLU A 329 -5.77 -16.44 1.98
C GLU A 329 -4.47 -16.60 1.19
N VAL A 330 -3.73 -17.67 1.43
CA VAL A 330 -2.55 -18.03 0.64
C VAL A 330 -2.94 -19.22 -0.22
N LYS A 331 -3.24 -18.98 -1.49
CA LYS A 331 -3.71 -20.01 -2.43
C LYS A 331 -2.56 -20.87 -2.94
N GLU A 332 -2.90 -21.97 -3.59
CA GLU A 332 -1.94 -22.86 -4.24
C GLU A 332 -0.98 -22.06 -5.15
N GLY A 333 0.32 -22.35 -5.05
CA GLY A 333 1.38 -21.62 -5.76
C GLY A 333 1.72 -20.24 -5.18
N GLY A 334 0.90 -19.69 -4.27
CA GLY A 334 1.18 -18.46 -3.53
C GLY A 334 2.16 -18.67 -2.37
N ARG A 335 3.03 -17.69 -2.10
CA ARG A 335 4.13 -17.83 -1.14
C ARG A 335 4.31 -16.60 -0.24
N LEU A 336 4.44 -16.85 1.07
CA LEU A 336 4.88 -15.88 2.07
C LEU A 336 6.22 -16.35 2.68
N GLU A 337 7.24 -15.51 2.61
CA GLU A 337 8.61 -15.81 3.06
C GLU A 337 9.14 -14.67 3.92
N GLY A 338 9.19 -14.88 5.24
CA GLY A 338 9.80 -13.94 6.17
C GLY A 338 11.08 -14.49 6.81
N GLY A 339 12.06 -13.64 7.04
CA GLY A 339 13.25 -13.99 7.83
C GLY A 339 12.94 -14.31 9.30
N ASN A 340 11.86 -13.77 9.86
CA ASN A 340 11.33 -14.08 11.20
C ASN A 340 10.01 -14.87 11.09
N ALA A 341 8.96 -14.29 10.51
CA ALA A 341 7.68 -14.95 10.31
C ALA A 341 7.11 -14.82 8.89
N GLY A 342 6.43 -15.85 8.41
CA GLY A 342 5.55 -15.66 7.24
C GLY A 342 4.40 -14.72 7.58
N ILE A 343 3.76 -14.94 8.73
CA ILE A 343 2.77 -14.02 9.31
C ILE A 343 3.08 -13.79 10.78
N TYR A 344 3.21 -12.53 11.18
CA TYR A 344 3.38 -12.12 12.58
C TYR A 344 2.14 -11.35 13.06
N ILE A 345 1.61 -11.72 14.22
CA ILE A 345 0.51 -11.04 14.89
C ILE A 345 0.96 -10.61 16.29
N GLY A 346 1.03 -9.30 16.50
CA GLY A 346 1.54 -8.68 17.72
C GLY A 346 0.60 -8.75 18.93
N GLY A 347 1.17 -8.58 20.12
CA GLY A 347 0.47 -8.63 21.39
C GLY A 347 -0.66 -7.61 21.50
N GLY A 348 -1.82 -8.04 22.00
CA GLY A 348 -3.02 -7.19 22.12
C GLY A 348 -3.64 -6.78 20.78
N LYS A 349 -3.21 -7.37 19.66
CA LYS A 349 -3.83 -7.21 18.33
C LYS A 349 -4.81 -8.36 18.09
N GLN A 350 -5.88 -8.09 17.35
CA GLN A 350 -6.89 -9.10 17.04
C GLN A 350 -7.07 -9.19 15.53
N VAL A 351 -6.90 -10.38 14.97
CA VAL A 351 -7.28 -10.71 13.60
C VAL A 351 -8.57 -11.51 13.70
N ASN A 352 -9.70 -10.81 13.62
CA ASN A 352 -11.05 -11.38 13.85
C ASN A 352 -11.59 -12.21 12.66
N THR A 353 -10.69 -12.96 12.02
CA THR A 353 -10.95 -13.73 10.79
C THR A 353 -9.99 -14.92 10.66
N SER A 354 -10.17 -15.75 9.65
CA SER A 354 -9.38 -16.94 9.36
C SER A 354 -8.08 -16.64 8.60
N ILE A 355 -7.12 -17.55 8.80
CA ILE A 355 -5.96 -17.73 7.92
C ILE A 355 -6.16 -19.05 7.18
N ASN A 356 -6.33 -18.98 5.86
CA ASN A 356 -6.54 -20.14 5.00
C ASN A 356 -5.32 -20.34 4.10
N VAL A 357 -4.80 -21.57 4.07
CA VAL A 357 -3.51 -21.87 3.43
C VAL A 357 -3.62 -23.09 2.53
N SER A 358 -3.55 -22.87 1.21
CA SER A 358 -3.28 -23.90 0.19
C SER A 358 -1.92 -23.71 -0.49
N GLY A 359 -1.26 -22.57 -0.28
CA GLY A 359 0.11 -22.31 -0.72
C GLY A 359 1.13 -22.52 0.39
N THR A 360 2.22 -21.75 0.36
CA THR A 360 3.32 -21.87 1.34
C THR A 360 3.46 -20.63 2.21
N ILE A 361 3.52 -20.84 3.51
CA ILE A 361 3.91 -19.83 4.49
C ILE A 361 5.18 -20.32 5.19
N GLN A 362 6.26 -19.55 5.08
CA GLN A 362 7.55 -19.88 5.66
C GLN A 362 8.12 -18.69 6.44
N GLY A 363 8.60 -18.98 7.66
CA GLY A 363 9.36 -18.02 8.47
C GLY A 363 10.66 -18.60 9.02
N GLY A 364 11.54 -17.74 9.53
CA GLY A 364 12.74 -18.19 10.25
C GLY A 364 12.42 -18.81 11.60
N ASN A 365 11.65 -18.11 12.45
CA ASN A 365 11.26 -18.53 13.80
C ASN A 365 9.86 -19.14 13.86
N GLY A 366 8.96 -18.76 12.97
CA GLY A 366 7.66 -19.41 12.85
C GLY A 366 7.03 -19.18 11.49
N GLY A 367 6.31 -20.15 10.92
CA GLY A 367 5.52 -19.88 9.71
C GLY A 367 4.46 -18.83 10.02
N ILE A 368 3.70 -19.07 11.09
CA ILE A 368 2.84 -18.10 11.76
C ILE A 368 3.34 -17.94 13.19
N ILE A 369 3.58 -16.70 13.61
CA ILE A 369 3.85 -16.33 14.99
C ILE A 369 2.67 -15.52 15.52
N ASN A 370 1.98 -16.04 16.52
CA ASN A 370 0.87 -15.38 17.18
C ASN A 370 1.23 -15.01 18.61
N THR A 371 1.21 -13.71 18.87
CA THR A 371 1.26 -13.12 20.22
C THR A 371 -0.01 -12.35 20.57
N GLY A 372 -0.89 -12.17 19.57
CA GLY A 372 -2.17 -11.48 19.71
C GLY A 372 -3.33 -12.46 19.72
N THR A 373 -4.35 -12.18 18.92
CA THR A 373 -5.55 -12.99 18.80
C THR A 373 -5.83 -13.31 17.35
N ILE A 374 -6.08 -14.58 17.03
CA ILE A 374 -6.64 -15.03 15.76
C ILE A 374 -8.07 -15.50 16.01
N GLY A 375 -9.00 -15.21 15.11
CA GLY A 375 -10.40 -15.60 15.23
C GLY A 375 -11.22 -14.68 16.14
N GLN A 376 -12.50 -15.05 16.36
CA GLN A 376 -13.48 -14.18 16.99
C GLN A 376 -13.76 -14.60 18.44
N LYS A 377 -13.56 -13.67 19.37
CA LYS A 377 -13.94 -13.86 20.77
C LYS A 377 -15.47 -13.92 20.92
N ASP A 378 -15.95 -14.70 21.90
CA ASP A 378 -17.36 -14.75 22.34
C ASP A 378 -18.37 -15.17 21.25
N THR A 379 -17.95 -15.97 20.27
CA THR A 379 -18.86 -16.55 19.25
C THR A 379 -19.30 -17.95 19.65
N GLU A 380 -20.61 -18.24 19.58
CA GLU A 380 -21.20 -19.55 19.93
C GLU A 380 -20.67 -20.70 19.06
N VAL A 381 -20.38 -20.41 17.80
CA VAL A 381 -19.73 -21.34 16.86
C VAL A 381 -18.46 -20.69 16.31
N GLN A 382 -17.31 -21.19 16.72
CA GLN A 382 -16.03 -20.73 16.18
C GLN A 382 -15.86 -21.20 14.73
N THR A 383 -16.00 -20.27 13.78
CA THR A 383 -15.79 -20.53 12.34
C THR A 383 -14.48 -19.96 11.81
N HIS A 384 -13.78 -19.19 12.64
CA HIS A 384 -12.52 -18.54 12.29
C HIS A 384 -11.37 -19.25 13.00
N GLY A 385 -10.20 -19.34 12.38
CA GLY A 385 -9.05 -20.06 12.93
C GLY A 385 -7.94 -20.19 11.90
N ILE A 386 -7.19 -21.29 11.94
CA ILE A 386 -6.15 -21.58 10.94
C ILE A 386 -6.52 -22.86 10.22
N THR A 387 -6.68 -22.78 8.91
CA THR A 387 -7.01 -23.93 8.06
C THR A 387 -5.95 -24.12 6.99
N ILE A 388 -5.37 -25.32 6.95
CA ILE A 388 -4.39 -25.74 5.95
C ILE A 388 -5.09 -26.76 5.04
N GLU A 389 -5.27 -26.40 3.78
CA GLU A 389 -6.02 -27.14 2.76
C GLU A 389 -5.08 -27.66 1.68
N ASN A 390 -5.45 -28.76 1.01
CA ASN A 390 -4.77 -29.27 -0.19
C ASN A 390 -3.24 -29.46 0.01
N GLU A 391 -2.41 -28.78 -0.78
CA GLU A 391 -0.95 -28.78 -0.69
C GLU A 391 -0.40 -27.66 0.21
N GLY A 392 -1.25 -27.09 1.07
CA GLY A 392 -0.88 -26.04 2.02
C GLY A 392 0.29 -26.46 2.90
N LEU A 393 1.25 -25.55 3.10
CA LEU A 393 2.42 -25.75 3.94
C LEU A 393 2.62 -24.53 4.84
N ILE A 394 2.71 -24.78 6.14
CA ILE A 394 3.16 -23.78 7.12
C ILE A 394 4.43 -24.31 7.78
N ALA A 395 5.56 -23.68 7.52
CA ALA A 395 6.86 -24.17 7.94
C ALA A 395 7.73 -23.09 8.59
N SER A 396 8.71 -23.54 9.37
CA SER A 396 9.74 -22.67 9.94
C SER A 396 11.13 -23.29 9.75
N ALA A 397 12.14 -22.45 9.61
CA ALA A 397 13.54 -22.91 9.52
C ALA A 397 14.13 -23.32 10.87
N LYS A 398 13.74 -22.67 11.98
CA LYS A 398 14.32 -22.87 13.32
C LYS A 398 13.31 -23.09 14.43
N GLY A 399 12.04 -22.77 14.21
CA GLY A 399 10.99 -22.96 15.20
C GLY A 399 9.86 -23.84 14.68
N SER A 400 8.62 -23.41 14.89
CA SER A 400 7.42 -24.20 14.58
C SER A 400 6.66 -23.63 13.39
N GLY A 401 5.95 -24.46 12.65
CA GLY A 401 5.02 -24.00 11.61
C GLY A 401 4.06 -22.95 12.19
N ILE A 402 3.41 -23.30 13.29
CA ILE A 402 2.62 -22.35 14.10
C ILE A 402 3.28 -22.23 15.48
N LEU A 403 3.61 -21.00 15.88
CA LEU A 403 4.12 -20.64 17.19
C LEU A 403 3.10 -19.70 17.87
N ASN A 404 2.37 -20.21 18.86
CA ASN A 404 1.46 -19.45 19.70
C ASN A 404 2.14 -19.17 21.04
N THR A 405 2.42 -17.90 21.35
CA THR A 405 3.28 -17.49 22.48
C THR A 405 2.85 -16.14 23.03
N ASP A 406 3.43 -15.70 24.15
CA ASP A 406 3.28 -14.36 24.72
C ASP A 406 1.81 -13.95 24.95
N ASN A 407 1.00 -14.86 25.50
CA ASN A 407 -0.45 -14.72 25.69
C ASN A 407 -1.26 -14.72 24.39
N GLY A 408 -0.70 -15.30 23.33
CA GLY A 408 -1.37 -15.53 22.06
C GLY A 408 -2.63 -16.39 22.23
N ILE A 409 -3.74 -15.94 21.63
CA ILE A 409 -5.02 -16.65 21.62
C ILE A 409 -5.38 -17.02 20.19
N ILE A 410 -5.77 -18.27 19.97
CA ILE A 410 -6.40 -18.71 18.73
C ILE A 410 -7.83 -19.12 19.07
N TYR A 411 -8.77 -18.25 18.73
CA TYR A 411 -10.19 -18.55 18.73
C TYR A 411 -10.49 -19.41 17.50
N GLY A 412 -11.02 -20.60 17.76
CA GLY A 412 -11.36 -21.63 16.78
C GLY A 412 -10.26 -22.63 16.48
N ASN A 413 -10.59 -23.57 15.60
CA ASN A 413 -9.80 -24.78 15.41
C ASN A 413 -8.56 -24.50 14.56
N ILE A 414 -7.50 -25.28 14.83
CA ILE A 414 -6.43 -25.49 13.87
C ILE A 414 -6.76 -26.76 13.09
N PHE A 415 -7.01 -26.61 11.78
CA PHE A 415 -7.30 -27.70 10.87
C PHE A 415 -6.12 -27.95 9.95
N ASN A 416 -5.53 -29.15 10.01
CA ASN A 416 -4.66 -29.64 8.95
C ASN A 416 -5.41 -30.64 8.08
N LYS A 417 -5.84 -30.20 6.90
CA LYS A 417 -6.43 -31.06 5.86
C LYS A 417 -5.41 -31.42 4.76
N SER A 418 -4.20 -30.88 4.86
CA SER A 418 -3.15 -31.11 3.88
C SER A 418 -2.43 -32.45 4.06
N ASN A 419 -1.68 -32.85 3.05
CA ASN A 419 -0.74 -33.97 3.14
C ASN A 419 0.60 -33.56 3.76
N ASN A 420 0.80 -32.28 4.05
CA ASN A 420 2.03 -31.76 4.63
C ASN A 420 2.00 -31.84 6.16
N ASN A 421 3.20 -32.01 6.72
CA ASN A 421 3.38 -31.99 8.16
C ASN A 421 3.24 -30.57 8.71
N LEU A 422 2.74 -30.47 9.93
CA LEU A 422 2.63 -29.23 10.69
C LEU A 422 3.31 -29.41 12.03
N SER A 423 4.28 -28.53 12.35
CA SER A 423 4.74 -28.38 13.74
C SER A 423 4.01 -27.24 14.42
N LEU A 424 3.49 -27.51 15.61
CA LEU A 424 2.71 -26.58 16.43
C LEU A 424 3.31 -26.50 17.82
N LYS A 425 3.65 -25.28 18.25
CA LYS A 425 4.07 -24.97 19.61
C LYS A 425 3.09 -24.00 20.24
N ASN A 426 2.53 -24.38 21.39
CA ASN A 426 1.66 -23.56 22.21
C ASN A 426 2.32 -23.35 23.57
N ASP A 427 2.88 -22.15 23.78
CA ASP A 427 3.65 -21.83 24.98
C ASP A 427 2.78 -21.65 26.22
N SER A 428 3.41 -21.63 27.39
CA SER A 428 2.74 -21.78 28.71
C SER A 428 1.65 -20.77 29.01
N ASP A 429 1.73 -19.58 28.44
CA ASP A 429 0.77 -18.49 28.61
C ASP A 429 -0.22 -18.38 27.44
N ALA A 430 -0.08 -19.21 26.41
CA ALA A 430 -0.85 -19.16 25.19
C ALA A 430 -2.06 -20.11 25.22
N THR A 431 -3.12 -19.76 24.49
CA THR A 431 -4.41 -20.47 24.49
C THR A 431 -4.91 -20.79 23.08
N ILE A 432 -5.37 -22.02 22.87
CA ILE A 432 -6.13 -22.45 21.69
C ILE A 432 -7.51 -22.88 22.18
N THR A 433 -8.59 -22.24 21.73
CA THR A 433 -9.89 -22.38 22.41
C THR A 433 -10.80 -23.48 21.87
N SER A 434 -10.40 -24.16 20.79
CA SER A 434 -11.31 -25.10 20.10
C SER A 434 -10.59 -26.33 19.53
N GLY A 435 -9.54 -26.76 20.23
CA GLY A 435 -8.81 -27.97 19.87
C GLY A 435 -8.06 -27.90 18.53
N ILE A 436 -7.41 -29.01 18.21
CA ILE A 436 -6.62 -29.20 16.99
C ILE A 436 -7.12 -30.45 16.28
N LYS A 437 -7.31 -30.35 14.96
CA LYS A 437 -7.82 -31.47 14.16
C LYS A 437 -6.96 -31.73 12.93
N ASN A 438 -6.57 -32.99 12.77
CA ASN A 438 -5.92 -33.50 11.59
C ASN A 438 -6.93 -34.29 10.75
N GLU A 439 -7.22 -33.80 9.56
CA GLU A 439 -8.11 -34.45 8.58
C GLU A 439 -7.34 -34.90 7.32
N GLY A 440 -6.11 -34.44 7.15
CA GLY A 440 -5.26 -34.74 6.01
C GLY A 440 -4.38 -35.98 6.17
N GLY A 441 -3.44 -36.14 5.24
CA GLY A 441 -2.42 -37.20 5.26
C GLY A 441 -1.17 -36.84 6.06
N GLY A 442 -0.96 -35.56 6.37
CA GLY A 442 0.23 -35.10 7.10
C GLY A 442 0.20 -35.43 8.60
N THR A 443 1.36 -35.31 9.24
CA THR A 443 1.50 -35.42 10.70
C THR A 443 1.47 -34.04 11.35
N ILE A 444 0.66 -33.87 12.39
CA ILE A 444 0.74 -32.72 13.30
C ILE A 444 1.64 -33.10 14.49
N PHE A 445 2.76 -32.39 14.65
CA PHE A 445 3.63 -32.46 15.81
C PHE A 445 3.23 -31.38 16.80
N VAL A 446 2.82 -31.77 18.00
CA VAL A 446 2.27 -30.87 19.03
C VAL A 446 3.22 -30.80 20.22
N ASN A 447 3.72 -29.59 20.50
CA ASN A 447 4.35 -29.22 21.76
C ASN A 447 3.42 -28.25 22.48
N ASN A 448 2.81 -28.70 23.59
CA ASN A 448 1.87 -27.90 24.34
C ASN A 448 2.34 -27.71 25.79
N GLN A 449 2.68 -26.47 26.14
CA GLN A 449 2.88 -26.03 27.52
C GLN A 449 1.75 -25.17 28.04
N GLY A 450 0.91 -24.62 27.14
CA GLY A 450 -0.24 -23.77 27.48
C GLY A 450 -1.56 -24.52 27.51
N THR A 451 -2.63 -23.77 27.24
CA THR A 451 -4.00 -24.29 27.23
C THR A 451 -4.44 -24.64 25.81
N ILE A 452 -4.91 -25.87 25.63
CA ILE A 452 -5.72 -26.25 24.47
C ILE A 452 -7.08 -26.68 25.03
N ASP A 453 -8.12 -25.89 24.78
CA ASP A 453 -9.48 -26.22 25.18
C ASP A 453 -10.12 -27.23 24.22
N LYS A 454 -11.21 -27.85 24.69
CA LYS A 454 -11.96 -28.84 23.92
C LYS A 454 -12.73 -28.18 22.77
N ASP A 455 -12.82 -28.89 21.66
CA ASP A 455 -13.77 -28.58 20.59
C ASP A 455 -15.23 -28.82 21.05
N ASN A 456 -16.18 -28.49 20.17
CA ASN A 456 -17.62 -28.71 20.42
C ASN A 456 -18.01 -30.20 20.56
N SER A 457 -17.11 -31.12 20.24
CA SER A 457 -17.29 -32.57 20.44
C SER A 457 -16.63 -33.08 21.73
N GLY A 458 -16.01 -32.20 22.52
CA GLY A 458 -15.36 -32.53 23.79
C GLY A 458 -13.91 -33.00 23.66
N ASN A 459 -13.27 -32.85 22.50
CA ASN A 459 -11.92 -33.35 22.24
C ASN A 459 -10.90 -32.20 22.19
N HIS A 460 -9.71 -32.41 22.76
CA HIS A 460 -8.59 -31.47 22.62
C HIS A 460 -7.87 -31.65 21.28
N LEU A 461 -7.64 -32.91 20.91
CA LEU A 461 -6.93 -33.32 19.70
C LEU A 461 -7.77 -34.39 19.00
N THR A 462 -7.98 -34.24 17.69
CA THR A 462 -8.74 -35.19 16.88
C THR A 462 -7.98 -35.53 15.60
N ASN A 463 -7.67 -36.81 15.38
CA ASN A 463 -7.18 -37.30 14.09
C ASN A 463 -8.30 -38.08 13.39
N SER A 464 -8.86 -37.51 12.33
CA SER A 464 -9.85 -38.17 11.47
C SER A 464 -9.33 -38.39 10.04
N GLY A 465 -8.13 -37.92 9.74
CA GLY A 465 -7.42 -38.15 8.48
C GLY A 465 -6.64 -39.46 8.44
N SER A 466 -5.89 -39.66 7.35
CA SER A 466 -4.97 -40.80 7.19
C SER A 466 -3.59 -40.57 7.82
N GLY A 467 -3.29 -39.32 8.20
CA GLY A 467 -2.07 -38.95 8.90
C GLY A 467 -2.10 -39.27 10.40
N SER A 468 -1.32 -38.52 11.17
CA SER A 468 -1.16 -38.74 12.61
C SER A 468 -1.06 -37.44 13.41
N ILE A 469 -1.31 -37.55 14.71
CA ILE A 469 -0.96 -36.52 15.69
C ILE A 469 0.10 -37.11 16.61
N VAL A 470 1.24 -36.44 16.72
CA VAL A 470 2.35 -36.81 17.59
C VAL A 470 2.46 -35.74 18.66
N ILE A 471 2.35 -36.15 19.92
CA ILE A 471 2.60 -35.28 21.07
C ILE A 471 4.09 -35.36 21.37
N GLU A 472 4.81 -34.28 21.11
CA GLU A 472 6.25 -34.16 21.41
C GLU A 472 6.47 -33.78 22.86
N ASP A 473 5.63 -32.89 23.38
CA ASP A 473 5.65 -32.43 24.76
C ASP A 473 4.24 -31.98 25.17
N TRP A 474 3.87 -32.24 26.43
CA TRP A 474 2.57 -31.86 26.98
C TRP A 474 2.67 -31.60 28.48
N LEU A 475 2.37 -30.37 28.90
CA LEU A 475 2.24 -30.04 30.31
C LEU A 475 1.03 -30.73 30.91
N VAL A 476 1.27 -31.61 31.90
CA VAL A 476 0.23 -32.21 32.71
C VAL A 476 0.31 -31.61 34.12
N THR A 477 -0.71 -30.87 34.52
CA THR A 477 -0.84 -30.32 35.88
C THR A 477 -1.92 -31.05 36.65
N THR A 478 -1.71 -31.22 37.96
CA THR A 478 -2.75 -31.64 38.89
C THR A 478 -3.47 -30.41 39.42
N ASP A 479 -4.75 -30.56 39.75
CA ASP A 479 -5.48 -29.48 40.39
C ASP A 479 -4.86 -29.22 41.77
N LYS A 480 -4.84 -27.96 42.22
CA LYS A 480 -4.16 -27.57 43.49
C LYS A 480 -4.73 -28.28 44.73
N ASP A 481 -5.89 -28.90 44.58
CA ASP A 481 -6.65 -29.59 45.63
C ASP A 481 -6.50 -31.13 45.59
N THR A 482 -5.60 -31.65 44.73
CA THR A 482 -5.13 -33.05 44.72
C THR A 482 -3.66 -33.12 45.10
#